data_AF-A0A835MCW2-F1
#
_entry.id   AF-A0A835MCW2-F1
#
_cell.length_a   1.000
_cell.length_b   1.000
_cell.length_c   1.000
_cell.angle_alpha   90.00
_cell.angle_beta   90.00
_cell.angle_gamma   90.00
#
_symmetry.space_group_name_H-M   'P 1'
#
loop_
_entity.id
_entity.type
_entity.pdbx_description
1 polymer ?
#
loop_
_entity_poly.entity_id
_entity_poly.type
_entity_poly.pdbx_seq_one_letter_code
_entity_poly.pdbx_strand_id
1 'polypeptide(L)'
;MESALLPSHFFSTKTELSRNNLNFQSKRSFSIRASAQGADTVTLLDYGAGNVRSVRNAIKSLGFNIKDVQTPEDILNADSLIFPGVGAFAAAMDVLNKNGMAEALCAYIENDRPFLGICLGLQLLFESSEEKGLVKGLGLIPGVVGRFDSSNGIRVPHIGWNALQITKGSGILNDVAEQHVYFVHSYRAVPSTDNKEWISSTCNYGDNFIASVRRGNVHAVQFHPEKSGGKKVIVISICWSFNTGKVLAFEVIHNKASYKIQRDTKGKASGLAKRVIACLDVRANDKGDLVVTKGDQYDVREHTKENEVRNLGKPVELAQQYYKDGADEVSFLNITGFRDFPLGDLPMLQVLRYTSENVFVPLTVGGGIRDFTDGSGRHYSSLEVASEYFRSGADKVSIGSDAVYAAEAFLRTGVKTGKSSLEQISRVYGNQAVVVSIDPHRVYLKNPKDVDFKAVRVANPGPNGEEYVWYQCTVNGGREDRPIGAYELAKAVEELGAGEILLNCIDCDGQGKGFDIDLIKLVSDAVTIPVIASSGAGTEKHFSEVFRKTNASAALAAGIFHRKEVPIQSVKEHLLKESIEVRT
;
A
#
# COMPACT_ATOMS: atom_id res chain seq x y z
N MET A 1 49.69 72.35 -18.04
CA MET A 1 50.89 72.69 -17.26
C MET A 1 51.25 71.44 -16.50
N GLU A 2 52.05 70.57 -17.13
CA GLU A 2 53.48 70.34 -16.81
C GLU A 2 53.61 69.41 -15.59
N SER A 3 54.48 68.41 -15.50
CA SER A 3 55.47 67.73 -16.34
C SER A 3 55.95 66.56 -15.43
N ALA A 4 55.96 65.31 -15.90
CA ALA A 4 57.14 64.56 -16.35
C ALA A 4 58.21 64.18 -15.29
N LEU A 5 58.40 62.85 -15.14
CA LEU A 5 59.69 62.09 -15.03
C LEU A 5 60.44 61.93 -13.67
N LEU A 6 60.42 60.68 -13.14
CA LEU A 6 61.53 59.68 -12.93
C LEU A 6 62.94 60.14 -12.42
N PRO A 7 63.89 59.25 -11.99
CA PRO A 7 63.88 57.86 -11.43
C PRO A 7 64.98 57.60 -10.34
N SER A 8 65.30 56.29 -10.10
CA SER A 8 66.57 55.68 -9.59
C SER A 8 66.76 55.50 -8.07
N HIS A 9 67.60 54.59 -7.52
CA HIS A 9 67.97 53.18 -7.72
C HIS A 9 68.94 52.83 -6.54
N PHE A 10 68.69 51.74 -5.79
CA PHE A 10 69.65 50.74 -5.25
C PHE A 10 70.82 51.02 -4.24
N PHE A 11 71.07 49.93 -3.46
CA PHE A 11 72.22 49.49 -2.61
C PHE A 11 72.23 49.91 -1.11
N SER A 12 72.05 48.94 -0.17
CA SER A 12 73.09 48.12 0.54
C SER A 12 73.37 48.73 1.93
N THR A 13 73.52 48.08 3.09
CA THR A 13 73.98 46.74 3.50
C THR A 13 73.69 46.55 5.00
N LYS A 14 73.41 45.29 5.39
CA LYS A 14 73.60 44.56 6.67
C LYS A 14 73.88 45.31 7.99
N THR A 15 73.10 44.95 9.01
CA THR A 15 73.61 44.57 10.34
C THR A 15 72.68 43.53 11.01
N GLU A 16 73.23 42.36 11.33
CA GLU A 16 72.62 41.27 12.10
C GLU A 16 72.68 41.59 13.60
N LEU A 17 71.65 41.16 14.38
CA LEU A 17 71.81 40.78 15.79
C LEU A 17 70.65 39.85 16.27
N SER A 18 71.03 38.59 16.49
CA SER A 18 70.56 37.54 17.41
C SER A 18 69.08 37.29 17.76
N ARG A 19 68.67 36.05 17.43
CA ARG A 19 67.95 35.02 18.24
C ARG A 19 66.65 35.39 18.99
N ASN A 20 65.52 34.84 18.54
CA ASN A 20 64.88 33.66 19.16
C ASN A 20 63.57 33.26 18.46
N ASN A 21 63.36 31.95 18.30
CA ASN A 21 62.18 31.32 17.71
C ASN A 21 60.91 31.54 18.53
N LEU A 22 59.86 32.10 17.92
CA LEU A 22 58.47 31.95 18.37
C LEU A 22 57.56 31.76 17.13
N ASN A 23 56.80 30.67 17.16
CA ASN A 23 55.87 30.21 16.13
C ASN A 23 54.83 31.27 15.74
N PHE A 24 54.70 31.56 14.43
CA PHE A 24 53.57 32.32 13.89
C PHE A 24 52.52 31.38 13.27
N GLN A 25 51.35 31.31 13.90
CA GLN A 25 50.15 30.74 13.30
C GLN A 25 49.60 31.67 12.22
N SER A 26 49.29 31.06 11.07
CA SER A 26 48.70 31.65 9.88
C SER A 26 47.35 32.34 10.13
N LYS A 27 47.17 33.50 9.49
CA LYS A 27 45.93 34.29 9.41
C LYS A 27 44.74 33.42 8.97
N ARG A 28 43.65 33.43 9.75
CA ARG A 28 42.34 32.91 9.34
C ARG A 28 41.70 33.91 8.38
N SER A 29 41.56 33.53 7.10
CA SER A 29 40.60 34.16 6.20
C SER A 29 39.19 33.74 6.62
N PHE A 30 38.34 34.71 6.93
CA PHE A 30 36.91 34.48 7.13
C PHE A 30 36.28 34.06 5.79
N SER A 31 36.06 32.75 5.61
CA SER A 31 35.11 32.23 4.63
C SER A 31 33.74 32.16 5.30
N ILE A 32 32.79 32.96 4.84
CA ILE A 32 31.37 32.80 5.20
C ILE A 32 30.94 31.44 4.64
N ARG A 33 30.80 30.44 5.53
CA ARG A 33 30.13 29.19 5.18
C ARG A 33 28.64 29.50 5.07
N ALA A 34 28.10 29.48 3.86
CA ALA A 34 26.67 29.26 3.67
C ALA A 34 26.30 27.97 4.44
N SER A 35 25.30 28.06 5.31
CA SER A 35 24.83 26.92 6.09
C SER A 35 24.35 25.82 5.13
N ALA A 36 24.89 24.61 5.30
CA ALA A 36 24.48 23.41 4.58
C ALA A 36 23.11 22.89 5.09
N GLN A 37 22.10 23.75 5.16
CA GLN A 37 20.77 23.42 5.66
C GLN A 37 19.84 22.77 4.61
N GLY A 38 20.21 22.75 3.32
CA GLY A 38 19.33 22.27 2.22
C GLY A 38 19.51 20.81 1.78
N ALA A 39 20.65 20.17 2.04
CA ALA A 39 20.98 18.88 1.39
C ALA A 39 20.24 17.64 1.95
N ASP A 40 19.59 17.76 3.11
CA ASP A 40 18.96 16.64 3.82
C ASP A 40 17.42 16.78 3.89
N THR A 41 16.81 17.63 3.06
CA THR A 41 15.34 17.86 3.07
C THR A 41 14.71 17.44 1.74
N VAL A 42 13.64 16.64 1.83
CA VAL A 42 12.79 16.24 0.70
C VAL A 42 11.49 17.03 0.75
N THR A 43 11.12 17.66 -0.36
CA THR A 43 9.81 18.32 -0.47
C THR A 43 8.75 17.30 -0.87
N LEU A 44 7.65 17.23 -0.11
CA LEU A 44 6.59 16.25 -0.30
C LEU A 44 5.26 16.94 -0.62
N LEU A 45 4.68 16.61 -1.77
CA LEU A 45 3.35 17.09 -2.17
C LEU A 45 2.26 16.15 -1.67
N ASP A 46 1.63 16.50 -0.56
CA ASP A 46 0.43 15.82 -0.03
C ASP A 46 -0.82 16.60 -0.42
N TYR A 47 -1.52 16.13 -1.45
CA TYR A 47 -2.73 16.79 -1.95
C TYR A 47 -4.00 16.46 -1.13
N GLY A 48 -3.88 15.68 -0.03
CA GLY A 48 -4.96 15.47 0.93
C GLY A 48 -5.68 14.12 0.85
N ALA A 49 -5.26 13.17 0.01
CA ALA A 49 -5.94 11.86 -0.12
C ALA A 49 -5.01 10.64 0.04
N GLY A 50 -5.50 9.61 0.74
CA GLY A 50 -4.89 8.28 0.89
C GLY A 50 -3.85 8.19 2.02
N ASN A 51 -3.04 7.15 1.99
CA ASN A 51 -1.97 6.93 2.95
C ASN A 51 -0.64 7.55 2.47
N VAL A 52 -0.31 8.73 2.98
CA VAL A 52 1.01 9.35 2.78
C VAL A 52 2.01 8.97 3.87
N ARG A 53 1.55 8.32 4.94
CA ARG A 53 2.35 8.04 6.13
C ARG A 53 3.47 7.06 5.82
N SER A 54 3.22 6.05 4.99
CA SER A 54 4.27 5.09 4.60
C SER A 54 5.39 5.74 3.80
N VAL A 55 5.07 6.66 2.88
CA VAL A 55 6.09 7.45 2.15
C VAL A 55 6.88 8.33 3.14
N ARG A 56 6.20 9.02 4.05
CA ARG A 56 6.85 9.85 5.09
C ARG A 56 7.77 9.03 5.99
N ASN A 57 7.33 7.86 6.43
CA ASN A 57 8.12 6.96 7.28
C ASN A 57 9.32 6.41 6.52
N ALA A 58 9.15 6.08 5.24
CA ALA A 58 10.27 5.63 4.41
C ALA A 58 11.33 6.72 4.27
N ILE A 59 10.95 7.97 3.96
CA ILE A 59 11.86 9.12 3.87
C ILE A 59 12.60 9.34 5.21
N LYS A 60 11.87 9.36 6.33
CA LYS A 60 12.46 9.52 7.67
C LYS A 60 13.39 8.37 8.06
N SER A 61 13.04 7.14 7.71
CA SER A 61 13.87 5.95 8.00
C SER A 61 15.21 5.94 7.26
N LEU A 62 15.35 6.80 6.24
CA LEU A 62 16.58 7.05 5.49
C LEU A 62 17.37 8.26 6.01
N GLY A 63 16.87 8.95 7.03
CA GLY A 63 17.54 10.09 7.65
C GLY A 63 17.23 11.45 7.02
N PHE A 64 16.28 11.53 6.08
CA PHE A 64 15.87 12.79 5.46
C PHE A 64 14.78 13.49 6.27
N ASN A 65 14.84 14.82 6.27
CA ASN A 65 13.75 15.68 6.73
C ASN A 65 12.70 15.84 5.63
N ILE A 66 11.48 16.19 6.02
CA ILE A 66 10.37 16.43 5.09
C ILE A 66 9.94 17.88 5.19
N LYS A 67 9.82 18.55 4.05
CA LYS A 67 9.10 19.82 3.90
C LYS A 67 7.80 19.56 3.14
N ASP A 68 6.67 19.84 3.76
CA ASP A 68 5.38 19.72 3.08
C ASP A 68 5.16 20.88 2.11
N VAL A 69 4.66 20.59 0.91
CA VAL A 69 4.16 21.62 -0.01
C VAL A 69 2.89 22.21 0.58
N GLN A 70 2.85 23.54 0.73
CA GLN A 70 1.63 24.27 1.10
C GLN A 70 1.21 25.23 -0.01
N THR A 71 2.17 25.77 -0.78
CA THR A 71 1.90 26.69 -1.89
C THR A 71 2.65 26.28 -3.17
N PRO A 72 2.26 26.81 -4.36
CA PRO A 72 3.00 26.62 -5.60
C PRO A 72 4.48 27.01 -5.51
N GLU A 73 4.83 28.02 -4.70
CA GLU A 73 6.20 28.45 -4.48
C GLU A 73 7.05 27.39 -3.76
N ASP A 74 6.45 26.55 -2.93
CA ASP A 74 7.18 25.44 -2.30
C ASP A 74 7.65 24.43 -3.34
N ILE A 75 6.83 24.16 -4.37
CA ILE A 75 7.19 23.32 -5.52
C ILE A 75 8.33 23.99 -6.30
N LEU A 76 8.15 25.25 -6.67
CA LEU A 76 9.13 26.00 -7.47
C LEU A 76 10.47 26.23 -6.74
N ASN A 77 10.53 26.12 -5.41
CA ASN A 77 11.77 26.25 -4.65
C ASN A 77 12.34 24.90 -4.19
N ALA A 78 11.71 23.77 -4.52
CA ALA A 78 12.11 22.46 -4.02
C ALA A 78 13.43 21.96 -4.63
N ASP A 79 14.45 21.69 -3.82
CA ASP A 79 15.67 21.01 -4.30
C ASP A 79 15.37 19.60 -4.82
N SER A 80 14.37 18.96 -4.22
CA SER A 80 13.83 17.66 -4.57
C SER A 80 12.34 17.62 -4.29
N LEU A 81 11.56 17.01 -5.19
CA LEU A 81 10.11 16.89 -5.04
C LEU A 81 9.63 15.44 -5.19
N ILE A 82 8.88 14.96 -4.20
CA ILE A 82 8.14 13.71 -4.27
C ILE A 82 6.65 14.03 -4.29
N PHE A 83 5.95 13.46 -5.28
CA PHE A 83 4.50 13.50 -5.37
C PHE A 83 3.92 12.08 -5.26
N PRO A 84 3.58 11.63 -4.03
CA PRO A 84 2.80 10.42 -3.86
C PRO A 84 1.34 10.70 -4.17
N GLY A 85 0.69 9.77 -4.87
CA GLY A 85 -0.75 9.88 -5.05
C GLY A 85 -1.46 8.54 -4.99
N VAL A 86 -2.52 8.51 -4.19
CA VAL A 86 -3.50 7.42 -4.08
C VAL A 86 -4.87 8.05 -4.24
N GLY A 87 -5.76 7.43 -5.03
CA GLY A 87 -7.13 7.89 -5.20
C GLY A 87 -7.48 8.15 -6.66
N ALA A 88 -8.60 8.86 -6.87
CA ALA A 88 -9.12 9.12 -8.20
C ALA A 88 -8.38 10.28 -8.91
N PHE A 89 -8.03 10.06 -10.18
CA PHE A 89 -7.35 11.00 -11.07
C PHE A 89 -8.05 12.37 -11.13
N ALA A 90 -9.36 12.35 -11.33
CA ALA A 90 -10.16 13.57 -11.43
C ALA A 90 -10.09 14.43 -10.17
N ALA A 91 -10.23 13.80 -8.99
CA ALA A 91 -10.20 14.51 -7.72
C ALA A 91 -8.82 15.13 -7.45
N ALA A 92 -7.73 14.46 -7.83
CA ALA A 92 -6.40 15.01 -7.70
C ALA A 92 -6.17 16.21 -8.63
N MET A 93 -6.54 16.11 -9.91
CA MET A 93 -6.41 17.24 -10.84
C MET A 93 -7.26 18.45 -10.42
N ASP A 94 -8.47 18.24 -9.92
CA ASP A 94 -9.31 19.31 -9.40
C ASP A 94 -8.62 20.07 -8.25
N VAL A 95 -8.01 19.35 -7.31
CA VAL A 95 -7.26 19.95 -6.19
C VAL A 95 -6.02 20.69 -6.68
N LEU A 96 -5.25 20.08 -7.59
CA LEU A 96 -4.03 20.69 -8.11
C LEU A 96 -4.30 21.98 -8.89
N ASN A 97 -5.31 21.96 -9.77
CA ASN A 97 -5.70 23.12 -10.56
C ASN A 97 -6.25 24.24 -9.67
N LYS A 98 -7.14 23.91 -8.71
CA LYS A 98 -7.74 24.90 -7.81
C LYS A 98 -6.70 25.66 -6.98
N ASN A 99 -5.60 24.99 -6.63
CA ASN A 99 -4.54 25.57 -5.80
C ASN A 99 -3.34 26.11 -6.61
N GLY A 100 -3.41 26.11 -7.95
CA GLY A 100 -2.31 26.53 -8.83
C GLY A 100 -1.06 25.64 -8.76
N MET A 101 -1.20 24.42 -8.24
CA MET A 101 -0.10 23.47 -8.08
C MET A 101 0.22 22.76 -9.40
N ALA A 102 -0.76 22.62 -10.31
CA ALA A 102 -0.57 21.96 -11.60
C ALA A 102 0.44 22.72 -12.47
N GLU A 103 0.31 24.04 -12.58
CA GLU A 103 1.22 24.89 -13.35
C GLU A 103 2.63 24.87 -12.75
N ALA A 104 2.74 24.92 -11.42
CA ALA A 104 4.03 24.84 -10.74
C ALA A 104 4.72 23.48 -10.94
N LEU A 105 3.96 22.38 -10.92
CA LEU A 105 4.46 21.05 -11.22
C LEU A 105 5.00 20.95 -12.66
N CYS A 106 4.23 21.43 -13.65
CA CYS A 106 4.69 21.46 -15.04
C CYS A 106 5.99 22.24 -15.18
N ALA A 107 6.05 23.47 -14.66
CA ALA A 107 7.25 24.29 -14.70
C ALA A 107 8.44 23.62 -14.00
N TYR A 108 8.23 22.98 -12.84
CA TYR A 108 9.28 22.26 -12.13
C TYR A 108 9.87 21.12 -12.96
N ILE A 109 8.99 20.30 -13.54
CA ILE A 109 9.35 19.09 -14.30
C ILE A 109 10.00 19.45 -15.63
N GLU A 110 9.50 20.48 -16.32
CA GLU A 110 10.07 20.95 -17.60
C GLU A 110 11.49 21.52 -17.45
N ASN A 111 11.82 22.08 -16.28
CA ASN A 111 13.17 22.51 -15.94
C ASN A 111 14.13 21.35 -15.56
N ASP A 112 13.74 20.10 -15.84
CA ASP A 112 14.50 18.89 -15.54
C ASP A 112 14.95 18.79 -14.08
N ARG A 113 14.07 19.27 -13.17
CA ARG A 113 14.37 19.25 -11.76
C ARG A 113 14.07 17.89 -11.15
N PRO A 114 14.82 17.52 -10.11
CA PRO A 114 14.68 16.20 -9.53
C PRO A 114 13.29 15.90 -8.93
N PHE A 115 12.55 15.02 -9.60
CA PHE A 115 11.14 14.71 -9.32
C PHE A 115 10.89 13.21 -9.23
N LEU A 116 10.04 12.80 -8.28
CA LEU A 116 9.46 11.47 -8.24
C LEU A 116 7.93 11.50 -8.13
N GLY A 117 7.24 10.98 -9.14
CA GLY A 117 5.83 10.62 -9.06
C GLY A 117 5.62 9.16 -8.62
N ILE A 118 4.69 8.91 -7.68
CA ILE A 118 4.32 7.55 -7.25
C ILE A 118 2.84 7.30 -7.52
N CYS A 119 2.55 6.18 -8.18
CA CYS A 119 1.21 5.71 -8.54
C CYS A 119 0.42 6.78 -9.29
N LEU A 120 -0.51 7.48 -8.63
CA LEU A 120 -1.24 8.57 -9.27
C LEU A 120 -0.29 9.71 -9.69
N GLY A 121 0.81 9.94 -8.96
CA GLY A 121 1.85 10.89 -9.37
C GLY A 121 2.51 10.56 -10.71
N LEU A 122 2.55 9.28 -11.13
CA LEU A 122 2.94 8.88 -12.49
C LEU A 122 1.81 9.18 -13.48
N GLN A 123 0.58 8.77 -13.14
CA GLN A 123 -0.56 8.86 -14.04
C GLN A 123 -0.87 10.30 -14.44
N LEU A 124 -0.79 11.23 -13.50
CA LEU A 124 -1.07 12.64 -13.76
C LEU A 124 -0.11 13.30 -14.76
N LEU A 125 1.06 12.71 -15.03
CA LEU A 125 1.99 13.21 -16.05
C LEU A 125 1.45 13.06 -17.48
N PHE A 126 0.50 12.15 -17.70
CA PHE A 126 -0.08 11.88 -19.01
C PHE A 126 -1.11 12.94 -19.43
N GLU A 127 -1.52 12.92 -20.70
CA GLU A 127 -2.47 13.89 -21.26
C GLU A 127 -3.85 13.80 -20.62
N SER A 128 -4.32 12.58 -20.32
CA SER A 128 -5.64 12.37 -19.74
C SER A 128 -5.82 11.00 -19.12
N SER A 129 -6.94 10.83 -18.40
CA SER A 129 -7.43 9.56 -17.87
C SER A 129 -8.89 9.36 -18.26
N GLU A 130 -9.30 8.10 -18.45
CA GLU A 130 -10.69 7.69 -18.66
C GLU A 130 -11.47 7.51 -17.35
N GLU A 131 -10.80 7.65 -16.20
CA GLU A 131 -11.41 7.46 -14.89
C GLU A 131 -12.53 8.49 -14.65
N LYS A 132 -13.78 8.01 -14.73
CA LYS A 132 -15.02 8.80 -14.63
C LYS A 132 -15.19 9.81 -15.77
N GLY A 133 -14.84 9.38 -16.98
CA GLY A 133 -14.87 10.22 -18.18
C GLY A 133 -13.48 10.74 -18.50
N LEU A 134 -13.36 11.46 -19.62
CA LEU A 134 -12.07 11.97 -20.08
C LEU A 134 -11.66 13.21 -19.26
N VAL A 135 -10.68 13.05 -18.38
CA VAL A 135 -10.14 14.14 -17.55
C VAL A 135 -8.71 14.45 -17.97
N LYS A 136 -8.40 15.73 -18.16
CA LYS A 136 -7.04 16.18 -18.52
C LYS A 136 -6.07 16.03 -17.36
N GLY A 137 -4.88 15.48 -17.64
CA GLY A 137 -3.74 15.49 -16.75
C GLY A 137 -2.84 16.71 -16.98
N LEU A 138 -1.58 16.61 -16.55
CA LEU A 138 -0.56 17.63 -16.74
C LEU A 138 -0.08 17.74 -18.20
N GLY A 139 -0.26 16.67 -19.00
CA GLY A 139 0.04 16.71 -20.44
C GLY A 139 1.53 16.73 -20.80
N LEU A 140 2.39 16.25 -19.90
CA LEU A 140 3.84 16.19 -20.11
C LEU A 140 4.27 14.95 -20.91
N ILE A 141 3.46 13.88 -20.86
CA ILE A 141 3.71 12.61 -21.53
C ILE A 141 2.51 12.28 -22.44
N PRO A 142 2.73 12.02 -23.75
CA PRO A 142 1.65 11.59 -24.64
C PRO A 142 0.97 10.31 -24.19
N GLY A 143 -0.36 10.27 -24.28
CA GLY A 143 -1.16 9.08 -24.03
C GLY A 143 -2.25 9.26 -22.98
N VAL A 144 -3.11 8.23 -22.92
CA VAL A 144 -4.29 8.18 -22.06
C VAL A 144 -4.14 7.07 -21.03
N VAL A 145 -4.45 7.40 -19.77
CA VAL A 145 -4.55 6.45 -18.66
C VAL A 145 -5.93 5.79 -18.72
N GLY A 146 -6.01 4.60 -19.32
CA GLY A 146 -7.25 3.85 -19.47
C GLY A 146 -7.43 2.78 -18.40
N ARG A 147 -8.63 2.20 -18.27
CA ARG A 147 -8.91 1.07 -17.35
C ARG A 147 -8.37 -0.25 -17.91
N PHE A 148 -7.86 -1.15 -17.05
CA PHE A 148 -7.59 -2.54 -17.47
C PHE A 148 -8.85 -3.21 -18.01
N ASP A 149 -8.68 -4.01 -19.06
CA ASP A 149 -9.78 -4.80 -19.63
C ASP A 149 -9.90 -6.14 -18.91
N SER A 150 -10.98 -6.31 -18.15
CA SER A 150 -11.28 -7.57 -17.45
C SER A 150 -11.88 -8.65 -18.37
N SER A 151 -12.19 -8.34 -19.63
CA SER A 151 -12.79 -9.30 -20.58
C SER A 151 -11.91 -10.52 -20.86
N ASN A 152 -10.58 -10.36 -20.73
CA ASN A 152 -9.59 -11.42 -20.90
C ASN A 152 -9.37 -12.28 -19.64
N GLY A 153 -10.25 -12.18 -18.64
CA GLY A 153 -10.21 -13.00 -17.43
C GLY A 153 -9.21 -12.54 -16.36
N ILE A 154 -8.58 -11.37 -16.54
CA ILE A 154 -7.77 -10.74 -15.47
C ILE A 154 -8.67 -10.05 -14.44
N ARG A 155 -8.20 -9.97 -13.20
CA ARG A 155 -8.95 -9.33 -12.13
C ARG A 155 -8.67 -7.83 -12.07
N VAL A 156 -9.67 -6.98 -12.00
CA VAL A 156 -9.46 -5.52 -11.97
C VAL A 156 -10.13 -4.95 -10.74
N PRO A 157 -9.42 -4.27 -9.82
CA PRO A 157 -8.05 -3.75 -9.92
C PRO A 157 -6.92 -4.80 -9.93
N HIS A 158 -5.78 -4.43 -10.52
CA HIS A 158 -4.50 -5.13 -10.36
C HIS A 158 -4.00 -4.88 -8.94
N ILE A 159 -4.17 -5.89 -8.07
CA ILE A 159 -3.74 -5.87 -6.66
C ILE A 159 -2.74 -7.00 -6.43
N GLY A 160 -1.47 -6.66 -6.25
CA GLY A 160 -0.47 -7.62 -5.82
C GLY A 160 0.95 -7.30 -6.25
N TRP A 161 1.77 -8.33 -6.25
CA TRP A 161 3.21 -8.25 -6.39
C TRP A 161 3.60 -8.74 -7.79
N ASN A 162 4.05 -7.86 -8.67
CA ASN A 162 4.31 -8.20 -10.07
C ASN A 162 5.76 -7.89 -10.47
N ALA A 163 6.23 -8.53 -11.54
CA ALA A 163 7.58 -8.43 -12.05
C ALA A 163 7.73 -7.26 -13.04
N LEU A 164 8.86 -6.56 -12.94
CA LEU A 164 9.20 -5.50 -13.89
C LEU A 164 9.97 -6.05 -15.09
N GLN A 165 9.64 -5.52 -16.27
CA GLN A 165 10.42 -5.66 -17.49
C GLN A 165 11.17 -4.35 -17.73
N ILE A 166 12.41 -4.30 -17.24
CA ILE A 166 13.25 -3.11 -17.31
C ILE A 166 13.81 -2.92 -18.73
N THR A 167 13.68 -1.70 -19.26
CA THR A 167 14.35 -1.25 -20.48
C THR A 167 15.67 -0.55 -20.13
N LYS A 168 16.58 -0.35 -21.09
CA LYS A 168 17.95 0.16 -20.84
C LYS A 168 17.98 1.40 -19.93
N GLY A 169 18.89 1.40 -18.95
CA GLY A 169 19.33 2.62 -18.25
C GLY A 169 18.41 3.12 -17.13
N SER A 170 17.73 2.23 -16.40
CA SER A 170 16.72 2.63 -15.42
C SER A 170 17.23 3.37 -14.18
N GLY A 171 18.52 3.28 -13.83
CA GLY A 171 19.09 3.95 -12.64
C GLY A 171 18.45 3.47 -11.35
N ILE A 172 17.34 4.11 -10.95
CA ILE A 172 16.51 3.84 -9.78
C ILE A 172 15.96 2.39 -9.68
N LEU A 173 15.90 1.65 -10.79
CA LEU A 173 15.32 0.30 -10.81
C LEU A 173 16.35 -0.84 -10.84
N ASN A 174 17.66 -0.54 -10.87
CA ASN A 174 18.69 -1.56 -11.03
C ASN A 174 18.64 -2.63 -9.93
N ASP A 175 18.29 -2.24 -8.72
CA ASP A 175 18.25 -3.15 -7.56
C ASP A 175 16.92 -3.90 -7.40
N VAL A 176 15.90 -3.59 -8.22
CA VAL A 176 14.58 -4.24 -8.16
C VAL A 176 14.24 -5.03 -9.43
N ALA A 177 15.19 -5.12 -10.38
CA ALA A 177 15.05 -5.75 -11.69
C ALA A 177 14.57 -7.22 -11.66
N GLU A 178 14.86 -7.94 -10.60
CA GLU A 178 14.58 -9.37 -10.50
C GLU A 178 13.57 -9.72 -9.40
N GLN A 179 12.92 -8.70 -8.83
CA GLN A 179 12.08 -8.85 -7.66
C GLN A 179 10.65 -8.33 -7.91
N HIS A 180 9.67 -8.85 -7.17
CA HIS A 180 8.31 -8.32 -7.25
C HIS A 180 8.18 -6.94 -6.59
N VAL A 181 7.40 -6.05 -7.20
CA VAL A 181 6.99 -4.77 -6.62
C VAL A 181 5.48 -4.70 -6.50
N TYR A 182 4.97 -3.91 -5.55
CA TYR A 182 3.55 -3.90 -5.21
C TYR A 182 2.76 -2.89 -6.06
N PHE A 183 1.78 -3.39 -6.80
CA PHE A 183 0.83 -2.64 -7.60
C PHE A 183 -0.58 -2.70 -6.99
N VAL A 184 -1.30 -1.59 -7.06
CA VAL A 184 -2.69 -1.47 -6.56
C VAL A 184 -3.45 -0.42 -7.38
N HIS A 185 -3.93 -0.80 -8.57
CA HIS A 185 -4.54 0.16 -9.51
C HIS A 185 -5.52 -0.50 -10.48
N SER A 186 -6.54 0.27 -10.87
CA SER A 186 -7.48 -0.09 -11.94
C SER A 186 -7.11 0.46 -13.30
N TYR A 187 -6.36 1.57 -13.32
CA TYR A 187 -6.03 2.33 -14.52
C TYR A 187 -4.53 2.33 -14.77
N ARG A 188 -4.13 2.36 -16.03
CA ARG A 188 -2.73 2.22 -16.46
C ARG A 188 -2.49 2.97 -17.77
N ALA A 189 -1.28 3.49 -17.93
CA ALA A 189 -0.80 4.01 -19.19
C ALA A 189 -0.20 2.89 -20.05
N VAL A 190 -0.45 2.94 -21.36
CA VAL A 190 0.01 1.93 -22.33
C VAL A 190 1.23 2.45 -23.10
N PRO A 191 2.28 1.62 -23.30
CA PRO A 191 3.40 1.96 -24.17
C PRO A 191 2.96 2.31 -25.60
N SER A 192 3.49 3.40 -26.15
CA SER A 192 3.26 3.83 -27.52
C SER A 192 4.55 4.36 -28.16
N THR A 193 4.52 4.65 -29.47
CA THR A 193 5.63 5.33 -30.14
C THR A 193 5.89 6.71 -29.57
N ASP A 194 4.84 7.42 -29.16
CA ASP A 194 4.88 8.84 -28.81
C ASP A 194 5.39 9.06 -27.39
N ASN A 195 5.25 8.06 -26.51
CA ASN A 195 5.79 8.09 -25.15
C ASN A 195 7.04 7.21 -24.96
N LYS A 196 7.55 6.58 -26.01
CA LYS A 196 8.67 5.62 -25.94
C LYS A 196 9.90 6.15 -25.20
N GLU A 197 10.27 7.41 -25.44
CA GLU A 197 11.44 8.06 -24.83
C GLU A 197 11.33 8.23 -23.31
N TRP A 198 10.11 8.18 -22.77
CA TRP A 198 9.87 8.23 -21.33
C TRP A 198 9.95 6.86 -20.67
N ILE A 199 9.75 5.75 -21.38
CA ILE A 199 9.50 4.45 -20.75
C ILE A 199 10.80 3.85 -20.21
N SER A 200 10.87 3.67 -18.89
CA SER A 200 12.02 3.03 -18.22
C SER A 200 11.76 1.58 -17.77
N SER A 201 10.50 1.20 -17.57
CA SER A 201 10.11 -0.20 -17.41
C SER A 201 8.64 -0.41 -17.75
N THR A 202 8.32 -1.64 -18.13
CA THR A 202 6.95 -2.09 -18.34
C THR A 202 6.64 -3.26 -17.39
N CYS A 203 5.37 -3.61 -17.28
CA CYS A 203 4.92 -4.78 -16.56
C CYS A 203 3.77 -5.41 -17.35
N ASN A 204 3.61 -6.74 -17.25
CA ASN A 204 2.54 -7.45 -17.91
C ASN A 204 1.43 -7.80 -16.92
N TYR A 205 0.20 -7.41 -17.24
CA TYR A 205 -1.01 -7.81 -16.54
C TYR A 205 -2.19 -7.86 -17.50
N GLY A 206 -2.33 -8.99 -18.20
CA GLY A 206 -3.18 -9.12 -19.39
C GLY A 206 -2.53 -8.45 -20.60
N ASP A 207 -2.30 -7.14 -20.49
CA ASP A 207 -1.55 -6.34 -21.44
C ASP A 207 -0.27 -5.76 -20.83
N ASN A 208 0.66 -5.34 -21.69
CA ASN A 208 1.83 -4.57 -21.25
C ASN A 208 1.40 -3.13 -20.91
N PHE A 209 1.79 -2.67 -19.73
CA PHE A 209 1.58 -1.30 -19.27
C PHE A 209 2.88 -0.67 -18.79
N ILE A 210 2.92 0.66 -18.76
CA ILE A 210 4.06 1.43 -18.29
C ILE A 210 4.13 1.30 -16.76
N ALA A 211 5.18 0.64 -16.27
CA ALA A 211 5.42 0.48 -14.84
C ALA A 211 6.26 1.62 -14.26
N SER A 212 7.08 2.27 -15.10
CA SER A 212 7.82 3.47 -14.72
C SER A 212 8.23 4.30 -15.94
N VAL A 213 8.44 5.59 -15.68
CA VAL A 213 8.98 6.54 -16.66
C VAL A 213 10.24 7.23 -16.15
N ARG A 214 11.08 7.71 -17.07
CA ARG A 214 12.27 8.51 -16.80
C ARG A 214 12.56 9.46 -17.98
N ARG A 215 12.80 10.73 -17.69
CA ARG A 215 13.44 11.68 -18.60
C ARG A 215 14.30 12.65 -17.78
N GLY A 216 15.61 12.65 -18.02
CA GLY A 216 16.56 13.40 -17.19
C GLY A 216 16.46 13.03 -15.70
N ASN A 217 16.16 14.00 -14.85
CA ASN A 217 15.98 13.87 -13.39
C ASN A 217 14.51 13.64 -12.99
N VAL A 218 13.61 13.51 -13.96
CA VAL A 218 12.19 13.24 -13.74
C VAL A 218 11.98 11.73 -13.76
N HIS A 219 11.56 11.17 -12.63
CA HIS A 219 11.23 9.77 -12.48
C HIS A 219 9.77 9.61 -12.04
N ALA A 220 9.10 8.56 -12.48
CA ALA A 220 7.84 8.17 -11.84
C ALA A 220 7.63 6.66 -11.93
N VAL A 221 6.89 6.10 -10.97
CA VAL A 221 6.61 4.67 -10.86
C VAL A 221 5.12 4.44 -10.64
N GLN A 222 4.56 3.40 -11.26
CA GLN A 222 3.16 3.01 -11.08
C GLN A 222 2.96 2.15 -9.82
N PHE A 223 3.98 1.37 -9.44
CA PHE A 223 3.99 0.61 -8.20
C PHE A 223 4.27 1.51 -6.99
N HIS A 224 3.97 1.02 -5.79
CA HIS A 224 4.23 1.71 -4.53
C HIS A 224 5.55 1.24 -3.90
N PRO A 225 6.66 1.99 -4.06
CA PRO A 225 7.96 1.60 -3.51
C PRO A 225 7.94 1.47 -1.98
N GLU A 226 7.20 2.34 -1.30
CA GLU A 226 7.01 2.34 0.15
C GLU A 226 6.17 1.15 0.65
N LYS A 227 5.52 0.41 -0.26
CA LYS A 227 4.76 -0.81 0.02
C LYS A 227 5.38 -2.07 -0.57
N SER A 228 6.56 -1.93 -1.18
CA SER A 228 7.27 -3.03 -1.83
C SER A 228 8.28 -3.74 -0.90
N GLY A 229 8.05 -3.69 0.42
CA GLY A 229 8.80 -4.43 1.45
C GLY A 229 10.10 -3.75 1.90
N GLY A 230 11.09 -4.56 2.33
CA GLY A 230 12.39 -4.10 2.87
C GLY A 230 13.27 -3.34 1.89
N LYS A 231 12.73 -3.05 0.71
CA LYS A 231 13.31 -2.32 -0.41
C LYS A 231 13.23 -0.83 -0.16
N LYS A 232 13.80 -0.42 0.98
CA LYS A 232 14.31 0.93 1.21
C LYS A 232 15.04 1.45 -0.03
N VAL A 233 15.61 0.55 -0.82
CA VAL A 233 16.32 0.73 -2.09
C VAL A 233 15.62 1.60 -3.12
N ILE A 234 14.29 1.58 -3.24
CA ILE A 234 13.63 2.49 -4.20
C ILE A 234 13.58 3.91 -3.63
N VAL A 235 13.30 4.09 -2.32
CA VAL A 235 13.42 5.41 -1.65
C VAL A 235 14.87 5.89 -1.53
N ILE A 236 15.83 4.96 -1.43
CA ILE A 236 17.28 5.22 -1.52
C ILE A 236 17.61 5.72 -2.91
N SER A 237 17.11 5.09 -3.97
CA SER A 237 17.29 5.52 -5.35
C SER A 237 16.64 6.88 -5.63
N ILE A 238 15.50 7.15 -4.99
CA ILE A 238 14.82 8.46 -5.02
C ILE A 238 15.77 9.50 -4.46
N CYS A 239 16.36 9.26 -3.29
CA CYS A 239 17.32 10.16 -2.66
C CYS A 239 18.69 10.25 -3.38
N TRP A 240 19.04 9.25 -4.18
CA TRP A 240 20.36 9.09 -4.82
C TRP A 240 20.57 9.96 -6.07
N SER A 241 19.50 10.40 -6.73
CA SER A 241 19.61 11.32 -7.88
C SER A 241 19.94 12.77 -7.48
N PHE A 242 19.97 13.12 -6.18
CA PHE A 242 20.05 14.51 -5.72
C PHE A 242 21.45 15.02 -5.32
N ASN A 243 22.55 14.23 -5.38
CA ASN A 243 23.86 14.72 -4.89
C ASN A 243 25.09 14.13 -5.62
N THR A 244 25.60 14.86 -6.61
CA THR A 244 26.84 14.61 -7.36
C THR A 244 28.11 14.81 -6.50
N GLY A 245 28.30 14.05 -5.41
CA GLY A 245 29.53 14.16 -4.62
C GLY A 245 29.70 13.28 -3.37
N LYS A 246 28.65 12.65 -2.83
CA LYS A 246 28.77 11.72 -1.68
C LYS A 246 28.90 10.24 -2.08
N VAL A 247 29.29 9.99 -3.33
CA VAL A 247 29.44 8.63 -3.90
C VAL A 247 30.40 7.76 -3.08
N LEU A 248 31.44 8.34 -2.48
CA LEU A 248 32.50 7.55 -1.82
C LEU A 248 32.26 7.24 -0.34
N ALA A 249 31.37 7.93 0.37
CA ALA A 249 31.23 7.73 1.82
C ALA A 249 30.25 6.59 2.17
N PHE A 250 29.17 6.42 1.39
CA PHE A 250 28.17 5.38 1.67
C PHE A 250 28.64 3.99 1.23
N GLU A 251 29.33 3.88 0.08
CA GLU A 251 29.99 2.64 -0.34
C GLU A 251 31.05 2.17 0.66
N VAL A 252 31.77 3.08 1.33
CA VAL A 252 32.86 2.73 2.27
C VAL A 252 32.33 2.40 3.67
N ILE A 253 31.27 3.05 4.14
CA ILE A 253 30.71 2.79 5.49
C ILE A 253 29.85 1.52 5.50
N HIS A 254 29.15 1.18 4.40
CA HIS A 254 28.30 -0.02 4.34
C HIS A 254 28.95 -1.23 3.64
N ASN A 255 30.13 -1.11 3.02
CA ASN A 255 30.91 -2.31 2.61
C ASN A 255 31.61 -3.02 3.77
N LYS A 256 31.69 -2.44 4.99
CA LYS A 256 32.28 -3.14 6.15
C LYS A 256 31.25 -3.86 7.02
N ALA A 257 30.00 -3.42 7.01
CA ALA A 257 28.90 -4.19 7.57
C ALA A 257 28.22 -4.90 6.40
N SER A 258 28.65 -6.13 6.15
CA SER A 258 27.99 -7.02 5.22
C SER A 258 26.51 -7.16 5.59
N TYR A 259 25.66 -6.31 5.00
CA TYR A 259 24.31 -6.70 4.63
C TYR A 259 24.49 -7.80 3.57
N LYS A 260 24.84 -9.01 4.04
CA LYS A 260 24.42 -10.23 3.38
C LYS A 260 22.89 -10.21 3.45
N ILE A 261 22.26 -9.44 2.58
CA ILE A 261 21.00 -9.90 2.00
C ILE A 261 21.39 -11.23 1.40
N GLN A 262 20.99 -12.32 2.05
CA GLN A 262 21.03 -13.62 1.40
C GLN A 262 20.37 -13.40 0.04
N ARG A 263 21.17 -13.42 -1.03
CA ARG A 263 20.64 -13.64 -2.36
C ARG A 263 20.11 -15.06 -2.32
N ASP A 264 18.90 -15.22 -1.81
CA ASP A 264 18.14 -16.42 -2.01
C ASP A 264 17.88 -16.46 -3.51
N THR A 265 18.68 -17.27 -4.18
CA THR A 265 18.66 -17.54 -5.62
C THR A 265 17.44 -18.36 -6.03
N LYS A 266 16.33 -18.27 -5.27
CA LYS A 266 15.08 -18.96 -5.55
C LYS A 266 14.21 -18.09 -6.47
N GLY A 267 14.49 -18.16 -7.77
CA GLY A 267 13.60 -17.71 -8.84
C GLY A 267 13.63 -16.20 -9.12
N LYS A 268 13.75 -15.84 -10.40
CA LYS A 268 13.54 -14.47 -10.88
C LYS A 268 12.03 -14.21 -10.97
N ALA A 269 11.57 -13.07 -10.47
CA ALA A 269 10.17 -12.66 -10.62
C ALA A 269 9.78 -12.66 -12.11
N SER A 270 8.68 -13.34 -12.46
CA SER A 270 8.24 -13.57 -13.84
C SER A 270 6.84 -13.04 -14.14
N GLY A 271 6.00 -12.84 -13.12
CA GLY A 271 4.63 -12.36 -13.26
C GLY A 271 3.99 -11.96 -11.94
N LEU A 272 2.65 -11.98 -11.90
CA LEU A 272 1.89 -11.67 -10.69
C LEU A 272 1.96 -12.84 -9.69
N ALA A 273 2.56 -12.59 -8.54
CA ALA A 273 2.64 -13.53 -7.44
C ALA A 273 1.28 -13.71 -6.73
N LYS A 274 0.99 -14.95 -6.30
CA LYS A 274 -0.07 -15.24 -5.33
C LYS A 274 0.31 -14.65 -3.98
N ARG A 275 -0.66 -14.00 -3.33
CA ARG A 275 -0.45 -13.31 -2.05
C ARG A 275 -0.77 -14.20 -0.86
N VAL A 276 0.12 -14.18 0.13
CA VAL A 276 -0.10 -14.74 1.47
C VAL A 276 -0.34 -13.59 2.44
N ILE A 277 -1.57 -13.48 2.95
CA ILE A 277 -2.01 -12.41 3.84
C ILE A 277 -2.02 -12.91 5.28
N ALA A 278 -1.37 -12.16 6.18
CA ALA A 278 -1.43 -12.44 7.61
C ALA A 278 -2.50 -11.55 8.27
N CYS A 279 -3.30 -12.13 9.16
CA CYS A 279 -4.40 -11.43 9.79
C CYS A 279 -4.33 -11.52 11.32
N LEU A 280 -4.73 -10.46 12.00
CA LEU A 280 -4.85 -10.42 13.45
C LEU A 280 -6.14 -9.74 13.90
N ASP A 281 -6.78 -10.35 14.89
CA ASP A 281 -7.90 -9.76 15.61
C ASP A 281 -7.39 -8.75 16.64
N VAL A 282 -7.95 -7.56 16.67
CA VAL A 282 -7.64 -6.54 17.68
C VAL A 282 -8.86 -6.33 18.57
N ARG A 283 -8.74 -6.69 19.85
CA ARG A 283 -9.79 -6.53 20.88
C ARG A 283 -9.34 -5.61 22.00
N ALA A 284 -10.29 -5.10 22.77
CA ALA A 284 -10.01 -4.52 24.08
C ALA A 284 -10.15 -5.62 25.15
N ASN A 285 -9.17 -5.76 26.05
CA ASN A 285 -9.29 -6.61 27.23
C ASN A 285 -10.10 -5.92 28.34
N ASP A 286 -10.33 -6.61 29.47
CA ASP A 286 -11.07 -6.08 30.62
C ASP A 286 -10.47 -4.80 31.24
N LYS A 287 -9.18 -4.54 30.99
CA LYS A 287 -8.47 -3.34 31.43
C LYS A 287 -8.50 -2.20 30.39
N GLY A 288 -9.12 -2.44 29.23
CA GLY A 288 -9.17 -1.51 28.11
C GLY A 288 -7.91 -1.51 27.22
N ASP A 289 -6.97 -2.43 27.42
CA ASP A 289 -5.80 -2.57 26.55
C ASP A 289 -6.16 -3.25 25.24
N LEU A 290 -5.51 -2.83 24.15
CA LEU A 290 -5.61 -3.53 22.89
C LEU A 290 -4.77 -4.81 22.90
N VAL A 291 -5.42 -5.94 22.69
CA VAL A 291 -4.79 -7.26 22.67
C VAL A 291 -5.13 -7.99 21.38
N VAL A 292 -4.24 -8.91 20.99
CA VAL A 292 -4.55 -9.90 19.96
C VAL A 292 -5.11 -11.14 20.65
N THR A 293 -6.32 -11.54 20.28
CA THR A 293 -6.92 -12.77 20.80
C THR A 293 -6.62 -13.95 19.90
N LYS A 294 -6.30 -15.09 20.52
CA LYS A 294 -6.44 -16.40 19.88
C LYS A 294 -7.93 -16.70 19.68
N GLY A 295 -8.26 -17.39 18.60
CA GLY A 295 -9.54 -18.05 18.41
C GLY A 295 -9.81 -19.22 19.38
N ASP A 296 -9.22 -19.23 20.58
CA ASP A 296 -9.62 -20.03 21.74
C ASP A 296 -8.92 -19.50 23.00
N GLN A 297 -9.66 -19.50 24.12
CA GLN A 297 -9.34 -18.92 25.43
C GLN A 297 -7.88 -19.13 25.90
N TYR A 298 -7.11 -18.04 26.10
CA TYR A 298 -5.98 -18.04 27.03
C TYR A 298 -5.86 -16.69 27.76
N ASP A 299 -5.66 -16.80 29.07
CA ASP A 299 -5.58 -15.76 30.09
C ASP A 299 -4.43 -14.77 29.82
N VAL A 300 -4.76 -13.48 29.66
CA VAL A 300 -3.83 -12.40 29.27
C VAL A 300 -3.24 -11.70 30.51
N ARG A 301 -2.95 -12.44 31.58
CA ARG A 301 -2.41 -11.87 32.83
C ARG A 301 -0.88 -11.90 32.83
N GLU A 302 -0.27 -10.76 32.49
CA GLU A 302 1.10 -10.47 32.91
C GLU A 302 1.12 -10.11 34.40
N HIS A 303 1.98 -10.76 35.16
CA HIS A 303 2.26 -10.44 36.56
C HIS A 303 3.28 -9.30 36.65
N THR A 304 2.81 -8.04 36.62
CA THR A 304 3.64 -6.91 37.04
C THR A 304 2.85 -5.97 37.95
N LYS A 305 3.50 -5.59 39.06
CA LYS A 305 3.05 -4.58 40.01
C LYS A 305 3.58 -3.23 39.54
N GLU A 306 2.66 -2.33 39.16
CA GLU A 306 2.70 -0.85 39.27
C GLU A 306 1.79 -0.23 38.19
N ASN A 307 1.04 0.80 38.58
CA ASN A 307 0.03 1.46 37.76
C ASN A 307 0.66 2.29 36.64
N GLU A 308 0.98 1.70 35.47
CA GLU A 308 1.15 2.46 34.22
C GLU A 308 1.03 1.66 32.89
N VAL A 309 0.31 2.27 31.93
CA VAL A 309 0.31 2.22 30.44
C VAL A 309 -0.39 1.10 29.63
N ARG A 310 -1.26 1.57 28.69
CA ARG A 310 -1.92 0.90 27.56
C ARG A 310 -0.97 0.00 26.76
N ASN A 311 -1.18 -1.32 26.74
CA ASN A 311 -0.30 -2.22 25.99
C ASN A 311 -0.66 -2.29 24.49
N LEU A 312 -0.37 -1.22 23.74
CA LEU A 312 -0.47 -1.15 22.27
C LEU A 312 0.62 -2.00 21.55
N GLY A 313 1.60 -2.54 22.28
CA GLY A 313 2.73 -3.27 21.73
C GLY A 313 2.33 -4.57 21.05
N LYS A 314 1.35 -5.32 21.59
CA LYS A 314 1.04 -6.68 21.10
C LYS A 314 0.57 -6.73 19.63
N PRO A 315 -0.42 -5.93 19.18
CA PRO A 315 -0.81 -5.93 17.77
C PRO A 315 0.29 -5.39 16.84
N VAL A 316 1.02 -4.36 17.28
CA VAL A 316 2.07 -3.71 16.48
C VAL A 316 3.27 -4.63 16.29
N GLU A 317 3.77 -5.25 17.37
CA GLU A 317 4.88 -6.20 17.35
C GLU A 317 4.54 -7.43 16.52
N LEU A 318 3.32 -7.96 16.63
CA LEU A 318 2.87 -9.10 15.84
C LEU A 318 2.81 -8.75 14.34
N ALA A 319 2.27 -7.59 13.99
CA ALA A 319 2.25 -7.12 12.61
C ALA A 319 3.67 -6.92 12.04
N GLN A 320 4.59 -6.37 12.85
CA GLN A 320 6.01 -6.28 12.49
C GLN A 320 6.64 -7.66 12.30
N GLN A 321 6.28 -8.65 13.13
CA GLN A 321 6.76 -10.01 13.00
C GLN A 321 6.24 -10.66 11.71
N TYR A 322 4.95 -10.54 11.41
CA TYR A 322 4.39 -11.04 10.14
C TYR A 322 5.09 -10.45 8.93
N TYR A 323 5.36 -9.16 8.95
CA TYR A 323 6.13 -8.51 7.89
C TYR A 323 7.54 -9.11 7.74
N LYS A 324 8.27 -9.29 8.85
CA LYS A 324 9.60 -9.92 8.86
C LYS A 324 9.57 -11.39 8.39
N ASP A 325 8.50 -12.10 8.73
CA ASP A 325 8.27 -13.49 8.32
C ASP A 325 7.82 -13.63 6.86
N GLY A 326 7.68 -12.51 6.15
CA GLY A 326 7.44 -12.48 4.71
C GLY A 326 5.98 -12.29 4.32
N ALA A 327 5.07 -11.85 5.21
CA ALA A 327 3.70 -11.54 4.82
C ALA A 327 3.65 -10.56 3.64
N ASP A 328 2.76 -10.80 2.68
CA ASP A 328 2.58 -9.92 1.52
C ASP A 328 1.68 -8.73 1.82
N GLU A 329 0.89 -8.84 2.88
CA GLU A 329 -0.08 -7.87 3.38
C GLU A 329 -0.43 -8.24 4.84
N VAL A 330 -0.72 -7.24 5.67
CA VAL A 330 -1.18 -7.43 7.05
C VAL A 330 -2.58 -6.87 7.22
N SER A 331 -3.52 -7.71 7.66
CA SER A 331 -4.91 -7.34 7.92
C SER A 331 -5.21 -7.27 9.41
N PHE A 332 -5.87 -6.19 9.83
CA PHE A 332 -6.33 -5.97 11.20
C PHE A 332 -7.85 -6.05 11.25
N LEU A 333 -8.39 -7.01 12.01
CA LEU A 333 -9.82 -7.08 12.29
C LEU A 333 -10.10 -6.36 13.61
N ASN A 334 -10.52 -5.10 13.48
CA ASN A 334 -10.91 -4.25 14.58
C ASN A 334 -12.29 -4.64 15.10
N ILE A 335 -12.31 -5.43 16.16
CA ILE A 335 -13.54 -5.85 16.86
C ILE A 335 -13.68 -5.13 18.20
N THR A 336 -13.03 -3.97 18.31
CA THR A 336 -13.15 -3.11 19.48
C THR A 336 -14.51 -2.39 19.49
N GLY A 337 -15.12 -2.29 20.67
CA GLY A 337 -16.43 -1.67 20.88
C GLY A 337 -16.38 -0.16 21.15
N PHE A 338 -15.44 0.59 20.57
CA PHE A 338 -15.21 2.01 20.93
C PHE A 338 -16.10 3.01 20.18
N ARG A 339 -17.42 2.76 20.12
CA ARG A 339 -18.35 3.61 19.35
C ARG A 339 -18.61 4.97 19.99
N ASP A 340 -18.37 5.11 21.30
CA ASP A 340 -18.64 6.34 22.05
C ASP A 340 -17.47 7.35 21.99
N PHE A 341 -16.30 6.95 21.46
CA PHE A 341 -15.12 7.80 21.38
C PHE A 341 -15.16 8.71 20.14
N PRO A 342 -14.64 9.95 20.24
CA PRO A 342 -14.35 10.75 19.07
C PRO A 342 -13.44 9.99 18.09
N LEU A 343 -13.68 10.16 16.78
CA LEU A 343 -12.98 9.42 15.73
C LEU A 343 -11.45 9.47 15.88
N GLY A 344 -10.90 10.65 16.17
CA GLY A 344 -9.44 10.84 16.31
C GLY A 344 -8.79 10.09 17.48
N ASP A 345 -9.61 9.68 18.47
CA ASP A 345 -9.16 9.01 19.69
C ASP A 345 -9.28 7.48 19.60
N LEU A 346 -9.77 6.94 18.49
CA LEU A 346 -9.90 5.50 18.31
C LEU A 346 -8.53 4.82 18.45
N PRO A 347 -8.36 3.89 19.42
CA PRO A 347 -7.08 3.22 19.67
C PRO A 347 -6.49 2.50 18.44
N MET A 348 -7.35 1.99 17.56
CA MET A 348 -6.93 1.31 16.33
C MET A 348 -6.16 2.24 15.37
N LEU A 349 -6.43 3.56 15.39
CA LEU A 349 -5.66 4.53 14.60
C LEU A 349 -4.21 4.59 15.07
N GLN A 350 -3.98 4.51 16.39
CA GLN A 350 -2.63 4.47 16.94
C GLN A 350 -1.90 3.18 16.57
N VAL A 351 -2.58 2.03 16.60
CA VAL A 351 -2.01 0.76 16.14
C VAL A 351 -1.51 0.87 14.70
N LEU A 352 -2.30 1.45 13.79
CA LEU A 352 -1.88 1.66 12.41
C LEU A 352 -0.71 2.66 12.31
N ARG A 353 -0.76 3.75 13.07
CA ARG A 353 0.29 4.78 13.08
C ARG A 353 1.64 4.17 13.46
N TYR A 354 1.69 3.40 14.53
CA TYR A 354 2.91 2.71 15.00
C TYR A 354 3.31 1.53 14.11
N THR A 355 2.35 0.76 13.58
CA THR A 355 2.64 -0.33 12.63
C THR A 355 3.33 0.21 11.38
N SER A 356 2.78 1.29 10.80
CA SER A 356 3.26 1.88 9.55
C SER A 356 4.68 2.43 9.61
N GLU A 357 5.25 2.62 10.81
CA GLU A 357 6.63 3.09 11.00
C GLU A 357 7.66 2.04 10.59
N ASN A 358 7.31 0.75 10.70
CA ASN A 358 8.24 -0.36 10.50
C ASN A 358 7.72 -1.43 9.53
N VAL A 359 6.45 -1.36 9.12
CA VAL A 359 5.83 -2.31 8.19
C VAL A 359 5.59 -1.64 6.83
N PHE A 360 6.35 -2.09 5.83
CA PHE A 360 6.37 -1.55 4.47
C PHE A 360 5.71 -2.50 3.46
N VAL A 361 4.62 -3.15 3.88
CA VAL A 361 3.69 -3.89 3.03
C VAL A 361 2.29 -3.28 3.22
N PRO A 362 1.31 -3.61 2.36
CA PRO A 362 -0.06 -3.10 2.50
C PRO A 362 -0.66 -3.46 3.86
N LEU A 363 -1.36 -2.50 4.45
CA LEU A 363 -2.11 -2.63 5.70
C LEU A 363 -3.61 -2.51 5.39
N THR A 364 -4.38 -3.53 5.78
CA THR A 364 -5.84 -3.54 5.63
C THR A 364 -6.47 -3.47 7.01
N VAL A 365 -7.48 -2.63 7.20
CA VAL A 365 -8.22 -2.54 8.47
C VAL A 365 -9.71 -2.79 8.24
N GLY A 366 -10.27 -3.77 8.94
CA GLY A 366 -11.70 -4.08 8.91
C GLY A 366 -12.34 -3.81 10.27
N GLY A 367 -13.62 -3.46 10.27
CA GLY A 367 -14.40 -3.27 11.50
C GLY A 367 -14.50 -1.81 11.95
N GLY A 368 -15.73 -1.32 12.07
CA GLY A 368 -16.03 0.07 12.44
C GLY A 368 -16.08 1.06 11.28
N ILE A 369 -15.86 0.62 10.04
CA ILE A 369 -15.90 1.47 8.83
C ILE A 369 -17.35 1.65 8.37
N ARG A 370 -18.05 2.61 8.98
CA ARG A 370 -19.45 2.94 8.73
C ARG A 370 -19.78 4.31 9.31
N ASP A 371 -20.94 4.85 8.96
CA ASP A 371 -21.48 6.05 9.58
C ASP A 371 -21.71 5.81 11.09
N PHE A 372 -21.31 6.77 11.93
CA PHE A 372 -21.59 6.74 13.37
C PHE A 372 -21.64 8.14 13.99
N THR A 373 -22.22 8.21 15.18
CA THR A 373 -22.25 9.41 16.02
C THR A 373 -21.52 9.12 17.33
N ASP A 374 -20.56 9.97 17.70
CA ASP A 374 -19.80 9.81 18.95
C ASP A 374 -20.59 10.29 20.18
N GLY A 375 -20.03 10.09 21.38
CA GLY A 375 -20.65 10.51 22.64
C GLY A 375 -20.85 12.03 22.79
N SER A 376 -20.20 12.85 21.96
CA SER A 376 -20.41 14.30 21.91
C SER A 376 -21.57 14.72 20.98
N GLY A 377 -22.17 13.77 20.26
CA GLY A 377 -23.21 14.01 19.28
C GLY A 377 -22.68 14.39 17.89
N ARG A 378 -21.36 14.34 17.65
CA ARG A 378 -20.81 14.60 16.32
C ARG A 378 -21.01 13.39 15.43
N HIS A 379 -21.64 13.61 14.28
CA HIS A 379 -21.80 12.62 13.23
C HIS A 379 -20.54 12.55 12.34
N TYR A 380 -20.11 11.34 12.02
CA TYR A 380 -19.06 11.05 11.05
C TYR A 380 -19.62 10.15 9.95
N SER A 381 -19.40 10.53 8.70
CA SER A 381 -19.66 9.67 7.54
C SER A 381 -18.63 8.54 7.45
N SER A 382 -19.03 7.42 6.85
CA SER A 382 -18.14 6.31 6.50
C SER A 382 -16.92 6.74 5.69
N LEU A 383 -17.08 7.76 4.82
CA LEU A 383 -15.96 8.37 4.11
C LEU A 383 -14.97 9.03 5.07
N GLU A 384 -15.43 9.88 6.01
CA GLU A 384 -14.54 10.51 7.01
C GLU A 384 -13.82 9.47 7.87
N VAL A 385 -14.54 8.41 8.27
CA VAL A 385 -13.95 7.29 9.02
C VAL A 385 -12.85 6.63 8.21
N ALA A 386 -13.13 6.24 6.95
CA ALA A 386 -12.14 5.63 6.08
C ALA A 386 -10.93 6.56 5.83
N SER A 387 -11.18 7.85 5.58
CA SER A 387 -10.15 8.87 5.42
C SER A 387 -9.20 8.91 6.63
N GLU A 388 -9.72 8.89 7.85
CA GLU A 388 -8.88 8.91 9.05
C GLU A 388 -8.05 7.62 9.22
N TYR A 389 -8.63 6.46 8.87
CA TYR A 389 -7.90 5.20 8.84
C TYR A 389 -6.76 5.22 7.79
N PHE A 390 -7.01 5.76 6.59
CA PHE A 390 -5.97 5.91 5.56
C PHE A 390 -4.86 6.87 6.02
N ARG A 391 -5.22 8.02 6.61
CA ARG A 391 -4.26 8.99 7.17
C ARG A 391 -3.43 8.40 8.33
N SER A 392 -4.00 7.42 9.03
CA SER A 392 -3.34 6.72 10.12
C SER A 392 -2.44 5.56 9.66
N GLY A 393 -2.48 5.16 8.39
CA GLY A 393 -1.54 4.20 7.80
C GLY A 393 -2.17 2.99 7.13
N ALA A 394 -3.49 2.85 7.14
CA ALA A 394 -4.17 1.83 6.34
C ALA A 394 -4.05 2.16 4.84
N ASP A 395 -3.98 1.15 4.00
CA ASP A 395 -4.05 1.28 2.54
C ASP A 395 -5.41 0.85 1.99
N LYS A 396 -6.08 -0.04 2.73
CA LYS A 396 -7.41 -0.56 2.40
C LYS A 396 -8.28 -0.61 3.65
N VAL A 397 -9.57 -0.39 3.46
CA VAL A 397 -10.60 -0.59 4.50
C VAL A 397 -11.48 -1.78 4.12
N SER A 398 -11.83 -2.59 5.12
CA SER A 398 -12.73 -3.73 4.96
C SER A 398 -14.10 -3.44 5.56
N ILE A 399 -15.13 -3.61 4.73
CA ILE A 399 -16.54 -3.34 5.04
C ILE A 399 -17.30 -4.66 5.12
N GLY A 400 -17.94 -4.92 6.26
CA GLY A 400 -18.74 -6.13 6.51
C GLY A 400 -20.24 -5.85 6.39
N SER A 401 -20.93 -5.72 7.52
CA SER A 401 -22.40 -5.63 7.56
C SER A 401 -23.02 -4.53 6.70
N ASP A 402 -22.38 -3.35 6.62
CA ASP A 402 -22.86 -2.24 5.78
C ASP A 402 -22.89 -2.61 4.28
N ALA A 403 -21.95 -3.45 3.83
CA ALA A 403 -21.92 -3.93 2.45
C ALA A 403 -23.11 -4.87 2.16
N VAL A 404 -23.54 -5.67 3.13
CA VAL A 404 -24.73 -6.54 3.00
C VAL A 404 -25.99 -5.71 2.85
N TYR A 405 -26.17 -4.69 3.70
CA TYR A 405 -27.33 -3.79 3.60
C TYR A 405 -27.34 -2.99 2.29
N ALA A 406 -26.18 -2.52 1.85
CA ALA A 406 -26.05 -1.83 0.56
C ALA A 406 -26.40 -2.75 -0.61
N ALA A 407 -25.94 -4.01 -0.58
CA ALA A 407 -26.24 -5.01 -1.60
C ALA A 407 -27.73 -5.39 -1.63
N GLU A 408 -28.37 -5.61 -0.48
CA GLU A 408 -29.82 -5.87 -0.42
C GLU A 408 -30.63 -4.71 -1.00
N ALA A 409 -30.26 -3.46 -0.65
CA ALA A 409 -30.91 -2.28 -1.19
C ALA A 409 -30.70 -2.14 -2.70
N PHE A 410 -29.49 -2.43 -3.19
CA PHE A 410 -29.17 -2.41 -4.61
C PHE A 410 -29.93 -3.50 -5.38
N LEU A 411 -29.94 -4.74 -4.90
CA LEU A 411 -30.66 -5.85 -5.56
C LEU A 411 -32.17 -5.62 -5.61
N ARG A 412 -32.74 -4.99 -4.58
CA ARG A 412 -34.17 -4.63 -4.56
C ARG A 412 -34.53 -3.52 -5.54
N THR A 413 -33.63 -2.57 -5.79
CA THR A 413 -33.96 -1.33 -6.53
C THR A 413 -33.34 -1.27 -7.92
N GLY A 414 -32.23 -1.97 -8.15
CA GLY A 414 -31.37 -1.84 -9.32
C GLY A 414 -30.58 -0.52 -9.39
N VAL A 415 -30.59 0.31 -8.33
CA VAL A 415 -30.08 1.69 -8.36
C VAL A 415 -28.88 1.89 -7.44
N LYS A 416 -27.80 2.42 -8.01
CA LYS A 416 -26.64 2.95 -7.26
C LYS A 416 -27.02 4.30 -6.64
N THR A 417 -27.05 4.38 -5.32
CA THR A 417 -27.54 5.57 -4.60
C THR A 417 -26.50 6.67 -4.49
N GLY A 418 -25.22 6.32 -4.67
CA GLY A 418 -24.07 7.17 -4.36
C GLY A 418 -23.84 7.42 -2.87
N LYS A 419 -24.60 6.74 -1.99
CA LYS A 419 -24.62 6.99 -0.54
C LYS A 419 -24.11 5.84 0.29
N SER A 420 -24.00 4.61 -0.23
CA SER A 420 -23.40 3.52 0.56
C SER A 420 -21.93 3.80 0.84
N SER A 421 -21.39 3.22 1.91
CA SER A 421 -19.96 3.32 2.23
C SER A 421 -19.07 2.86 1.07
N LEU A 422 -19.46 1.78 0.38
CA LEU A 422 -18.79 1.27 -0.82
C LEU A 422 -18.69 2.34 -1.90
N GLU A 423 -19.80 2.97 -2.26
CA GLU A 423 -19.86 3.98 -3.32
C GLU A 423 -19.09 5.26 -2.94
N GLN A 424 -19.23 5.73 -1.70
CA GLN A 424 -18.56 6.95 -1.25
C GLN A 424 -17.04 6.79 -1.19
N ILE A 425 -16.56 5.70 -0.59
CA ILE A 425 -15.13 5.46 -0.38
C ILE A 425 -14.45 5.15 -1.73
N SER A 426 -15.03 4.26 -2.54
CA SER A 426 -14.47 3.92 -3.86
C SER A 426 -14.48 5.11 -4.81
N ARG A 427 -15.47 6.01 -4.70
CA ARG A 427 -15.48 7.26 -5.48
C ARG A 427 -14.29 8.16 -5.15
N VAL A 428 -13.82 8.22 -3.91
CA VAL A 428 -12.69 9.11 -3.56
C VAL A 428 -11.34 8.40 -3.72
N TYR A 429 -11.24 7.17 -3.23
CA TYR A 429 -9.97 6.45 -3.10
C TYR A 429 -9.76 5.35 -4.16
N GLY A 430 -10.75 5.14 -5.04
CA GLY A 430 -10.75 4.07 -6.03
C GLY A 430 -11.22 2.74 -5.43
N ASN A 431 -11.70 1.84 -6.29
CA ASN A 431 -12.18 0.51 -5.88
C ASN A 431 -11.11 -0.25 -5.07
N GLN A 432 -9.83 -0.10 -5.45
CA GLN A 432 -8.71 -0.78 -4.81
C GLN A 432 -8.55 -0.51 -3.31
N ALA A 433 -9.17 0.55 -2.78
CA ALA A 433 -9.15 0.89 -1.37
C ALA A 433 -10.27 0.20 -0.55
N VAL A 434 -11.25 -0.41 -1.22
CA VAL A 434 -12.45 -1.00 -0.61
C VAL A 434 -12.42 -2.52 -0.73
N VAL A 435 -12.24 -3.18 0.41
CA VAL A 435 -12.37 -4.62 0.59
C VAL A 435 -13.74 -4.92 1.19
N VAL A 436 -14.43 -5.97 0.73
CA VAL A 436 -15.69 -6.42 1.36
C VAL A 436 -15.47 -7.74 2.07
N SER A 437 -15.73 -7.77 3.38
CA SER A 437 -15.73 -9.00 4.17
C SER A 437 -17.08 -9.69 4.04
N ILE A 438 -17.10 -10.88 3.45
CA ILE A 438 -18.29 -11.71 3.30
C ILE A 438 -18.17 -12.90 4.24
N ASP A 439 -19.18 -13.06 5.10
CA ASP A 439 -19.25 -14.09 6.14
C ASP A 439 -20.43 -15.04 5.88
N PRO A 440 -20.27 -16.04 4.98
CA PRO A 440 -21.30 -17.01 4.68
C PRO A 440 -21.17 -18.29 5.51
N HIS A 441 -22.29 -19.00 5.63
CA HIS A 441 -22.34 -20.40 6.06
C HIS A 441 -23.14 -21.23 5.05
N ARG A 442 -22.91 -22.54 5.04
CA ARG A 442 -23.60 -23.50 4.18
C ARG A 442 -25.02 -23.74 4.67
N VAL A 443 -25.95 -23.74 3.73
CA VAL A 443 -27.32 -24.23 3.95
C VAL A 443 -27.60 -25.30 2.90
N TYR A 444 -27.70 -26.54 3.36
CA TYR A 444 -27.92 -27.71 2.50
C TYR A 444 -29.34 -27.77 1.96
N LEU A 445 -29.46 -28.18 0.70
CA LEU A 445 -30.70 -28.25 -0.06
C LEU A 445 -30.82 -29.60 -0.76
N LYS A 446 -32.04 -30.14 -0.82
CA LYS A 446 -32.33 -31.33 -1.65
C LYS A 446 -32.48 -30.95 -3.11
N ASN A 447 -33.10 -29.81 -3.39
CA ASN A 447 -33.28 -29.29 -4.73
C ASN A 447 -32.72 -27.87 -4.82
N PRO A 448 -31.89 -27.52 -5.83
CA PRO A 448 -31.34 -26.18 -5.97
C PRO A 448 -32.40 -25.09 -6.19
N LYS A 449 -33.66 -25.45 -6.46
CA LYS A 449 -34.79 -24.54 -6.61
C LYS A 449 -35.54 -24.25 -5.31
N ASP A 450 -35.11 -24.83 -4.19
CA ASP A 450 -35.75 -24.61 -2.88
C ASP A 450 -35.48 -23.20 -2.33
N VAL A 451 -34.58 -22.44 -2.97
CA VAL A 451 -34.27 -21.04 -2.66
C VAL A 451 -34.22 -20.22 -3.94
N ASP A 452 -34.54 -18.93 -3.85
CA ASP A 452 -34.46 -17.98 -4.98
C ASP A 452 -33.02 -17.52 -5.29
N PHE A 453 -32.06 -17.97 -4.49
CA PHE A 453 -30.63 -17.62 -4.59
C PHE A 453 -29.82 -18.71 -5.30
N LYS A 454 -28.61 -18.37 -5.72
CA LYS A 454 -27.72 -19.30 -6.39
C LYS A 454 -27.33 -20.46 -5.47
N ALA A 455 -27.93 -21.62 -5.72
CA ALA A 455 -27.48 -22.89 -5.20
C ALA A 455 -26.44 -23.54 -6.13
N VAL A 456 -25.49 -24.27 -5.54
CA VAL A 456 -24.46 -25.04 -6.24
C VAL A 456 -24.41 -26.47 -5.73
N ARG A 457 -24.01 -27.39 -6.61
CA ARG A 457 -23.73 -28.76 -6.21
C ARG A 457 -22.39 -28.81 -5.48
N VAL A 458 -22.33 -29.47 -4.34
CA VAL A 458 -21.09 -29.61 -3.53
C VAL A 458 -20.34 -30.89 -3.88
N ALA A 459 -19.03 -30.87 -3.70
CA ALA A 459 -18.19 -32.04 -3.88
C ALA A 459 -18.46 -33.13 -2.82
N ASN A 460 -18.81 -32.71 -1.60
CA ASN A 460 -19.11 -33.61 -0.48
C ASN A 460 -20.58 -33.39 -0.06
N PRO A 461 -21.45 -34.42 -0.17
CA PRO A 461 -22.84 -34.31 0.24
C PRO A 461 -23.03 -33.94 1.72
N GLY A 462 -24.16 -33.33 2.01
CA GLY A 462 -24.58 -32.97 3.37
C GLY A 462 -24.88 -34.17 4.27
N PRO A 463 -25.13 -33.94 5.57
CA PRO A 463 -25.33 -34.99 6.56
C PRO A 463 -26.46 -35.98 6.21
N ASN A 464 -27.45 -35.58 5.42
CA ASN A 464 -28.58 -36.41 5.01
C ASN A 464 -28.55 -36.73 3.50
N GLY A 465 -27.39 -36.57 2.84
CA GLY A 465 -27.22 -36.81 1.41
C GLY A 465 -27.66 -35.65 0.53
N GLU A 466 -27.81 -34.44 1.07
CA GLU A 466 -28.08 -33.24 0.29
C GLU A 466 -26.90 -32.94 -0.65
N GLU A 467 -27.16 -32.84 -1.95
CA GLU A 467 -26.11 -32.60 -2.94
C GLU A 467 -25.89 -31.11 -3.25
N TYR A 468 -26.77 -30.23 -2.77
CA TYR A 468 -26.74 -28.81 -3.09
C TYR A 468 -26.59 -27.98 -1.82
N VAL A 469 -25.95 -26.82 -1.97
CA VAL A 469 -25.92 -25.78 -0.95
C VAL A 469 -26.19 -24.43 -1.59
N TRP A 470 -26.78 -23.53 -0.82
CA TRP A 470 -26.55 -22.10 -1.02
C TRP A 470 -25.78 -21.56 0.18
N TYR A 471 -25.00 -20.51 -0.05
CA TYR A 471 -24.12 -19.93 0.95
C TYR A 471 -24.77 -18.68 1.51
N GLN A 472 -25.52 -18.83 2.60
CA GLN A 472 -26.28 -17.74 3.20
C GLN A 472 -25.32 -16.79 3.94
N CYS A 473 -25.44 -15.49 3.67
CA CYS A 473 -24.59 -14.47 4.30
C CYS A 473 -25.15 -14.00 5.64
N THR A 474 -24.23 -13.53 6.48
CA THR A 474 -24.54 -13.01 7.80
C THR A 474 -24.08 -11.56 7.98
N VAL A 475 -24.58 -10.92 9.02
CA VAL A 475 -24.13 -9.61 9.52
C VAL A 475 -23.82 -9.68 11.01
N ASN A 476 -23.38 -8.56 11.59
CA ASN A 476 -23.08 -8.44 13.02
C ASN A 476 -22.00 -9.42 13.52
N GLY A 477 -21.07 -9.80 12.63
CA GLY A 477 -20.00 -10.76 12.92
C GLY A 477 -20.51 -12.19 13.03
N GLY A 478 -21.29 -12.66 12.05
CA GLY A 478 -21.79 -14.04 12.03
C GLY A 478 -23.02 -14.32 12.89
N ARG A 479 -23.65 -13.30 13.48
CA ARG A 479 -24.70 -13.48 14.49
C ARG A 479 -26.14 -13.33 13.98
N GLU A 480 -26.31 -12.77 12.78
CA GLU A 480 -27.62 -12.55 12.18
C GLU A 480 -27.58 -12.95 10.71
N ASP A 481 -28.42 -13.91 10.35
CA ASP A 481 -28.57 -14.36 8.97
C ASP A 481 -29.34 -13.33 8.14
N ARG A 482 -28.92 -13.17 6.89
CA ARG A 482 -29.59 -12.31 5.91
C ARG A 482 -30.15 -13.13 4.76
N PRO A 483 -31.27 -12.72 4.15
CA PRO A 483 -31.83 -13.39 2.98
C PRO A 483 -31.05 -12.98 1.72
N ILE A 484 -29.76 -13.31 1.67
CA ILE A 484 -28.88 -13.06 0.53
C ILE A 484 -27.76 -14.10 0.50
N GLY A 485 -27.47 -14.64 -0.68
CA GLY A 485 -26.38 -15.58 -0.89
C GLY A 485 -25.04 -14.89 -1.15
N ALA A 486 -23.94 -15.59 -0.89
CA ALA A 486 -22.58 -15.10 -1.15
C ALA A 486 -22.35 -14.75 -2.63
N TYR A 487 -23.00 -15.47 -3.54
CA TYR A 487 -22.96 -15.17 -4.98
C TYR A 487 -23.61 -13.82 -5.30
N GLU A 488 -24.83 -13.59 -4.82
CA GLU A 488 -25.57 -12.35 -5.07
C GLU A 488 -24.88 -11.16 -4.41
N LEU A 489 -24.43 -11.34 -3.18
CA LEU A 489 -23.70 -10.32 -2.43
C LEU A 489 -22.41 -9.93 -3.17
N ALA A 490 -21.59 -10.90 -3.58
CA ALA A 490 -20.34 -10.66 -4.28
C ALA A 490 -20.52 -9.83 -5.56
N LYS A 491 -21.54 -10.16 -6.38
CA LYS A 491 -21.85 -9.40 -7.61
C LYS A 491 -22.37 -8.00 -7.30
N ALA A 492 -23.24 -7.87 -6.30
CA ALA A 492 -23.79 -6.57 -5.92
C ALA A 492 -22.71 -5.62 -5.40
N VAL A 493 -21.79 -6.09 -4.56
CA VAL A 493 -20.75 -5.22 -3.99
C VAL A 493 -19.68 -4.83 -5.01
N GLU A 494 -19.37 -5.70 -5.97
CA GLU A 494 -18.54 -5.34 -7.13
C GLU A 494 -19.14 -4.15 -7.90
N GLU A 495 -20.44 -4.20 -8.20
CA GLU A 495 -21.16 -3.10 -8.84
C GLU A 495 -21.14 -1.82 -8.01
N LEU A 496 -21.21 -1.94 -6.68
CA LEU A 496 -21.22 -0.80 -5.75
C LEU A 496 -19.82 -0.20 -5.50
N GLY A 497 -18.77 -0.76 -6.10
CA GLY A 497 -17.43 -0.18 -6.08
C GLY A 497 -16.42 -0.90 -5.18
N ALA A 498 -16.72 -2.11 -4.71
CA ALA A 498 -15.70 -2.96 -4.11
C ALA A 498 -14.57 -3.23 -5.12
N GLY A 499 -13.33 -3.29 -4.63
CA GLY A 499 -12.17 -3.67 -5.45
C GLY A 499 -11.54 -4.99 -5.04
N GLU A 500 -12.00 -5.61 -3.95
CA GLU A 500 -11.52 -6.91 -3.49
C GLU A 500 -12.54 -7.51 -2.52
N ILE A 501 -12.70 -8.83 -2.55
CA ILE A 501 -13.56 -9.58 -1.61
C ILE A 501 -12.68 -10.38 -0.65
N LEU A 502 -12.85 -10.16 0.65
CA LEU A 502 -12.38 -11.05 1.69
C LEU A 502 -13.48 -12.09 1.96
N LEU A 503 -13.30 -13.29 1.44
CA LEU A 503 -14.30 -14.35 1.51
C LEU A 503 -13.96 -15.29 2.68
N ASN A 504 -14.62 -15.08 3.80
CA ASN A 504 -14.54 -15.96 4.96
C ASN A 504 -15.46 -17.18 4.77
N CYS A 505 -15.39 -18.13 5.69
CA CYS A 505 -16.30 -19.26 5.75
C CYS A 505 -16.54 -19.63 7.21
N ILE A 506 -17.75 -19.36 7.72
CA ILE A 506 -18.10 -19.57 9.13
C ILE A 506 -17.90 -21.04 9.51
N ASP A 507 -18.30 -21.97 8.64
CA ASP A 507 -18.21 -23.41 8.91
C ASP A 507 -16.77 -23.95 8.94
N CYS A 508 -15.84 -23.28 8.25
CA CYS A 508 -14.44 -23.68 8.19
C CYS A 508 -13.57 -22.96 9.22
N ASP A 509 -14.08 -21.89 9.85
CA ASP A 509 -13.28 -21.04 10.71
C ASP A 509 -12.76 -21.79 11.94
N GLY A 510 -11.47 -21.61 12.25
CA GLY A 510 -10.80 -22.34 13.35
C GLY A 510 -10.59 -23.85 13.15
N GLN A 511 -11.20 -24.49 12.13
CA GLN A 511 -11.17 -25.96 11.99
C GLN A 511 -9.82 -26.51 11.53
N GLY A 512 -9.02 -25.73 10.81
CA GLY A 512 -7.71 -26.15 10.29
C GLY A 512 -7.78 -27.29 9.24
N LYS A 513 -8.93 -27.49 8.60
CA LYS A 513 -9.18 -28.60 7.64
C LYS A 513 -9.08 -28.21 6.16
N GLY A 514 -8.70 -26.97 5.86
CA GLY A 514 -8.66 -26.43 4.51
C GLY A 514 -9.70 -25.33 4.31
N PHE A 515 -9.52 -24.58 3.23
CA PHE A 515 -10.48 -23.57 2.78
C PHE A 515 -11.70 -24.24 2.14
N ASP A 516 -12.85 -23.55 2.11
CA ASP A 516 -14.02 -24.02 1.36
C ASP A 516 -13.84 -23.80 -0.14
N ILE A 517 -13.34 -24.83 -0.84
CA ILE A 517 -13.05 -24.79 -2.27
C ILE A 517 -14.30 -24.51 -3.11
N ASP A 518 -15.46 -25.09 -2.75
CA ASP A 518 -16.71 -24.92 -3.52
C ASP A 518 -17.21 -23.46 -3.41
N LEU A 519 -17.16 -22.87 -2.21
CA LEU A 519 -17.49 -21.47 -1.97
C LEU A 519 -16.56 -20.52 -2.73
N ILE A 520 -15.25 -20.73 -2.59
CA ILE A 520 -14.25 -19.84 -3.20
C ILE A 520 -14.33 -19.92 -4.71
N LYS A 521 -14.53 -21.13 -5.27
CA LYS A 521 -14.77 -21.30 -6.70
C LYS A 521 -16.05 -20.58 -7.15
N LEU A 522 -17.17 -20.76 -6.44
CA LEU A 522 -18.42 -20.08 -6.74
C LEU A 522 -18.26 -18.57 -6.84
N VAL A 523 -17.62 -17.94 -5.85
CA VAL A 523 -17.48 -16.48 -5.81
C VAL A 523 -16.41 -15.99 -6.78
N SER A 524 -15.23 -16.62 -6.82
CA SER A 524 -14.13 -16.19 -7.71
C SER A 524 -14.45 -16.39 -9.20
N ASP A 525 -15.33 -17.32 -9.56
CA ASP A 525 -15.82 -17.47 -10.94
C ASP A 525 -16.94 -16.45 -11.27
N ALA A 526 -17.57 -15.84 -10.27
CA ALA A 526 -18.75 -14.97 -10.45
C ALA A 526 -18.45 -13.48 -10.62
N VAL A 527 -17.33 -12.99 -10.05
CA VAL A 527 -16.94 -11.57 -10.05
C VAL A 527 -15.71 -11.34 -10.90
N THR A 528 -15.39 -10.10 -11.26
CA THR A 528 -14.14 -9.71 -11.94
C THR A 528 -13.11 -9.04 -11.03
N ILE A 529 -13.47 -8.72 -9.79
CA ILE A 529 -12.55 -8.24 -8.75
C ILE A 529 -11.77 -9.39 -8.07
N PRO A 530 -10.57 -9.14 -7.51
CA PRO A 530 -9.82 -10.11 -6.71
C PRO A 530 -10.62 -10.71 -5.54
N VAL A 531 -10.45 -12.01 -5.31
CA VAL A 531 -11.03 -12.73 -4.16
C VAL A 531 -9.91 -13.30 -3.28
N ILE A 532 -9.95 -12.99 -2.00
CA ILE A 532 -9.09 -13.52 -0.95
C ILE A 532 -9.82 -14.70 -0.31
N ALA A 533 -9.21 -15.89 -0.37
CA ALA A 533 -9.66 -17.05 0.38
C ALA A 533 -9.30 -16.91 1.86
N SER A 534 -10.29 -17.04 2.75
CA SER A 534 -10.11 -16.95 4.20
C SER A 534 -10.87 -18.08 4.93
N SER A 535 -10.53 -18.28 6.21
CA SER A 535 -11.06 -19.31 7.12
C SER A 535 -10.74 -20.76 6.73
N GLY A 536 -10.16 -21.52 7.68
CA GLY A 536 -9.92 -22.97 7.54
C GLY A 536 -8.49 -23.41 7.20
N ALA A 537 -7.59 -22.49 6.87
CA ALA A 537 -6.17 -22.80 6.67
C ALA A 537 -5.56 -23.50 7.90
N GLY A 538 -4.76 -24.54 7.66
CA GLY A 538 -4.24 -25.46 8.68
C GLY A 538 -2.86 -26.02 8.36
N THR A 539 -2.52 -26.11 7.08
CA THR A 539 -1.21 -26.56 6.57
C THR A 539 -0.83 -25.75 5.33
N GLU A 540 0.43 -25.81 4.91
CA GLU A 540 0.91 -25.18 3.67
C GLU A 540 0.18 -25.72 2.43
N LYS A 541 -0.24 -27.00 2.46
CA LYS A 541 -0.95 -27.67 1.36
C LYS A 541 -2.29 -27.00 1.04
N HIS A 542 -2.98 -26.47 2.06
CA HIS A 542 -4.26 -25.77 1.85
C HIS A 542 -4.10 -24.54 0.96
N PHE A 543 -2.95 -23.84 1.02
CA PHE A 543 -2.65 -22.71 0.16
C PHE A 543 -2.44 -23.15 -1.30
N SER A 544 -1.64 -24.20 -1.53
CA SER A 544 -1.46 -24.72 -2.89
C SER A 544 -2.77 -25.27 -3.47
N GLU A 545 -3.59 -25.90 -2.64
CA GLU A 545 -4.89 -26.45 -3.06
C GLU A 545 -5.83 -25.34 -3.52
N VAL A 546 -6.02 -24.30 -2.72
CA VAL A 546 -6.94 -23.21 -3.07
C VAL A 546 -6.49 -22.46 -4.33
N PHE A 547 -5.19 -22.23 -4.50
CA PHE A 547 -4.67 -21.57 -5.70
C PHE A 547 -4.72 -22.44 -6.96
N ARG A 548 -4.71 -23.76 -6.83
CA ARG A 548 -4.83 -24.68 -7.98
C ARG A 548 -6.27 -24.96 -8.39
N LYS A 549 -7.18 -25.05 -7.42
CA LYS A 549 -8.58 -25.46 -7.65
C LYS A 549 -9.52 -24.29 -7.90
N THR A 550 -9.10 -23.06 -7.60
CA THR A 550 -9.94 -21.87 -7.67
C THR A 550 -9.22 -20.70 -8.33
N ASN A 551 -9.96 -19.62 -8.60
CA ASN A 551 -9.41 -18.38 -9.10
C ASN A 551 -9.05 -17.38 -7.98
N ALA A 552 -8.83 -17.85 -6.75
CA ALA A 552 -8.40 -17.00 -5.64
C ALA A 552 -7.11 -16.24 -5.98
N SER A 553 -7.13 -14.92 -5.74
CA SER A 553 -5.99 -14.03 -5.96
C SER A 553 -5.03 -14.02 -4.77
N ALA A 554 -5.55 -14.34 -3.58
CA ALA A 554 -4.81 -14.39 -2.33
C ALA A 554 -5.40 -15.43 -1.39
N ALA A 555 -4.62 -15.82 -0.38
CA ALA A 555 -5.07 -16.64 0.73
C ALA A 555 -4.64 -16.00 2.04
N LEU A 556 -5.57 -15.92 2.98
CA LEU A 556 -5.41 -15.30 4.28
C LEU A 556 -5.42 -16.38 5.36
N ALA A 557 -4.56 -16.22 6.36
CA ALA A 557 -4.67 -16.97 7.60
C ALA A 557 -4.32 -16.10 8.81
N ALA A 558 -4.89 -16.45 9.96
CA ALA A 558 -4.66 -15.77 11.23
C ALA A 558 -4.01 -16.72 12.25
N GLY A 559 -4.80 -17.66 12.78
CA GLY A 559 -4.41 -18.50 13.91
C GLY A 559 -3.12 -19.30 13.71
N ILE A 560 -2.95 -19.95 12.55
CA ILE A 560 -1.78 -20.80 12.27
C ILE A 560 -0.46 -19.99 12.21
N PHE A 561 -0.52 -18.73 11.78
CA PHE A 561 0.63 -17.83 11.76
C PHE A 561 0.91 -17.28 13.15
N HIS A 562 -0.13 -16.82 13.87
CA HIS A 562 0.01 -16.35 15.24
C HIS A 562 0.61 -17.42 16.17
N ARG A 563 0.18 -18.68 16.02
CA ARG A 563 0.63 -19.82 16.83
C ARG A 563 1.96 -20.41 16.35
N LYS A 564 2.51 -19.93 15.23
CA LYS A 564 3.71 -20.46 14.57
C LYS A 564 3.62 -21.95 14.25
N GLU A 565 2.40 -22.47 14.08
CA GLU A 565 2.15 -23.86 13.68
C GLU A 565 2.57 -24.07 12.22
N VAL A 566 2.28 -23.07 11.38
CA VAL A 566 2.66 -23.04 9.97
C VAL A 566 3.35 -21.69 9.74
N PRO A 567 4.68 -21.61 9.67
CA PRO A 567 5.37 -20.36 9.37
C PRO A 567 5.00 -19.82 7.98
N ILE A 568 4.90 -18.49 7.82
CA ILE A 568 4.61 -17.85 6.51
C ILE A 568 5.66 -18.25 5.47
N GLN A 569 6.94 -18.29 5.87
CA GLN A 569 8.02 -18.72 5.00
C GLN A 569 7.83 -20.17 4.51
N SER A 570 7.37 -21.09 5.37
CA SER A 570 7.09 -22.47 4.98
C SER A 570 5.99 -22.54 3.92
N VAL A 571 4.94 -21.72 4.05
CA VAL A 571 3.89 -21.60 3.01
C VAL A 571 4.49 -21.17 1.69
N LYS A 572 5.31 -20.11 1.69
CA LYS A 572 5.93 -19.60 0.46
C LYS A 572 6.88 -20.61 -0.18
N GLU A 573 7.71 -21.28 0.61
CA GLU A 573 8.59 -22.34 0.11
C GLU A 573 7.83 -23.52 -0.47
N HIS A 574 6.71 -23.91 0.15
CA HIS A 574 5.81 -24.93 -0.38
C HIS A 574 5.20 -24.49 -1.72
N LEU A 575 4.69 -23.26 -1.81
CA LEU A 575 4.12 -22.72 -3.04
C LEU A 575 5.14 -22.68 -4.18
N LEU A 576 6.39 -22.29 -3.90
CA LEU A 576 7.48 -22.34 -4.90
C LEU A 576 7.78 -23.77 -5.36
N LYS A 577 7.82 -24.75 -4.45
CA LYS A 577 7.99 -26.18 -4.82
C LYS A 577 6.85 -26.67 -5.72
N GLU A 578 5.65 -26.16 -5.48
CA GLU A 578 4.46 -26.40 -6.29
C GLU A 578 4.43 -25.56 -7.59
N SER A 579 5.49 -24.83 -7.93
CA SER A 579 5.55 -23.95 -9.11
C SER A 579 4.44 -22.87 -9.13
N ILE A 580 4.02 -22.41 -7.94
CA ILE A 580 3.12 -21.27 -7.77
C ILE A 580 3.99 -20.06 -7.44
N GLU A 581 3.93 -19.03 -8.30
CA GLU A 581 4.70 -17.81 -8.11
C GLU A 581 4.24 -17.07 -6.85
N VAL A 582 5.21 -16.74 -5.99
CA VAL A 582 5.01 -15.99 -4.75
C VAL A 582 6.15 -14.99 -4.58
N ARG A 583 5.92 -13.93 -3.81
CA ARG A 583 7.00 -13.01 -3.42
C ARG A 583 7.96 -13.73 -2.47
N THR A 584 9.24 -13.70 -2.76
CA THR A 584 10.30 -14.20 -1.87
C THR A 584 10.96 -13.09 -1.06
#